data_AF-A0A3P7Q3L6-F1
#
_entry.id   AF-A0A3P7Q3L6-F1
#
_cell.length_a   1.000
_cell.length_b   1.000
_cell.length_c   1.000
_cell.angle_alpha   90.00
_cell.angle_beta   90.00
_cell.angle_gamma   90.00
#
_symmetry.space_group_name_H-M   'P 1'
#
loop_
_entity.id
_entity.type
_entity.pdbx_description
1 polymer ?
#
loop_
_entity_poly.entity_id
_entity_poly.type
_entity_poly.pdbx_seq_one_letter_code
_entity_poly.pdbx_strand_id
1 'polypeptide(L)'
;MYNYENISPYLRIAQELGFADVTALIEWAVCKNFEEFATTMEFCTITCDRLRRLLVRDDLAVANKATVFRSLVTWLNAQKLDKAIHQSMFEDLFALIRLLQVPSNFLPVMLSDHRECSTST
;
A
#
# COMPACT_ATOMS: atom_id res chain seq x y z
N MET A 1 -0.78 9.31 -19.61
CA MET A 1 -0.97 9.30 -18.15
C MET A 1 -2.21 8.45 -17.89
N TYR A 2 -2.04 7.27 -17.30
CA TYR A 2 -3.17 6.38 -17.03
C TYR A 2 -3.90 6.90 -15.79
N ASN A 3 -5.22 7.11 -15.88
CA ASN A 3 -5.97 7.55 -14.72
C ASN A 3 -6.23 6.36 -13.79
N TYR A 4 -5.52 6.32 -12.68
CA TYR A 4 -5.60 5.26 -11.68
C TYR A 4 -6.75 5.41 -10.67
N GLU A 5 -7.49 6.54 -10.70
CA GLU A 5 -8.63 6.81 -9.80
C GLU A 5 -9.82 5.86 -9.99
N ASN A 6 -9.83 5.05 -11.06
CA ASN A 6 -10.93 4.13 -11.38
C ASN A 6 -10.49 2.66 -11.43
N ILE A 7 -9.34 2.31 -10.85
CA ILE A 7 -8.83 0.93 -10.89
C ILE A 7 -9.80 -0.06 -10.26
N SER A 8 -10.35 0.20 -9.07
CA SER A 8 -11.18 -0.81 -8.39
C SER A 8 -12.50 -1.05 -9.12
N PRO A 9 -13.21 -0.03 -9.65
CA PRO A 9 -14.33 -0.24 -10.54
C PRO A 9 -14.01 -1.12 -11.74
N TYR A 10 -12.91 -0.86 -12.45
CA TYR A 10 -12.52 -1.65 -13.62
C TYR A 10 -12.15 -3.08 -13.26
N LEU A 11 -11.40 -3.27 -12.17
CA LEU A 11 -11.03 -4.58 -11.68
C LEU A 11 -12.26 -5.40 -11.28
N ARG A 12 -13.20 -4.78 -10.56
CA ARG A 12 -14.45 -5.42 -10.15
C ARG A 12 -15.25 -5.90 -11.36
N ILE A 13 -15.46 -5.03 -12.35
CA ILE A 13 -16.19 -5.39 -13.57
C ILE A 13 -15.48 -6.53 -14.31
N ALA A 14 -14.15 -6.47 -14.44
CA ALA A 14 -13.39 -7.53 -15.11
C ALA A 14 -13.51 -8.88 -14.40
N GLN A 15 -13.51 -8.88 -13.06
CA GLN A 15 -13.69 -10.09 -12.25
C GLN A 15 -15.11 -10.64 -12.33
N GLU A 16 -16.13 -9.78 -12.21
CA GLU A 16 -17.54 -10.16 -12.27
C GLU A 16 -17.91 -10.75 -13.65
N LEU A 17 -17.33 -10.22 -14.73
CA LEU A 17 -17.56 -10.70 -16.10
C LEU A 17 -16.63 -11.84 -16.52
N GLY A 18 -15.72 -12.28 -15.64
CA GLY A 18 -14.80 -13.39 -15.92
C GLY A 18 -13.70 -13.08 -16.94
N PHE A 19 -13.36 -11.80 -17.14
CA PHE A 19 -12.26 -11.38 -18.02
C PHE A 19 -10.90 -11.56 -17.33
N ALA A 20 -10.41 -12.79 -17.29
CA ALA A 20 -9.16 -13.16 -16.62
C ALA A 20 -7.95 -12.39 -17.17
N ASP A 21 -7.82 -12.28 -18.50
CA ASP A 21 -6.70 -11.58 -19.13
C ASP A 21 -6.71 -10.08 -18.81
N VAL A 22 -7.89 -9.46 -18.80
CA VAL A 22 -8.06 -8.05 -18.44
C VAL A 22 -7.76 -7.83 -16.97
N THR A 23 -8.21 -8.74 -16.10
CA THR A 23 -7.92 -8.70 -14.66
C THR A 23 -6.40 -8.76 -14.42
N ALA A 24 -5.71 -9.70 -15.09
CA ALA A 24 -4.26 -9.84 -15.01
C ALA A 24 -3.53 -8.61 -15.54
N LEU A 25 -4.02 -8.02 -16.64
CA LEU A 25 -3.47 -6.79 -17.22
C LEU A 25 -3.61 -5.59 -16.28
N ILE A 26 -4.79 -5.39 -15.67
CA ILE A 26 -5.02 -4.32 -14.69
C ILE A 26 -4.10 -4.54 -13.48
N GLU A 27 -4.02 -5.76 -12.95
CA GLU A 27 -3.13 -6.09 -11.84
C GLU A 27 -1.66 -5.81 -12.15
N TRP A 28 -1.21 -6.22 -13.32
CA TRP A 28 0.15 -5.94 -13.79
C TRP A 28 0.40 -4.44 -13.92
N ALA A 29 -0.53 -3.68 -14.52
CA ALA A 29 -0.40 -2.24 -14.69
C ALA A 29 -0.32 -1.50 -13.35
N VAL A 30 -1.15 -1.89 -12.37
CA VAL A 30 -1.08 -1.38 -10.99
C VAL A 30 0.29 -1.65 -10.39
N CYS A 31 0.83 -2.86 -10.58
CA CYS A 31 2.13 -3.22 -10.00
C CYS A 31 3.30 -2.51 -10.64
N LYS A 32 3.24 -2.26 -11.97
CA LYS A 32 4.28 -1.51 -12.69
C LYS A 32 4.26 -0.01 -12.43
N ASN A 33 3.13 0.51 -11.98
CA ASN A 33 2.94 1.93 -11.71
C ASN A 33 2.50 2.15 -10.26
N PHE A 34 2.98 1.30 -9.35
CA PHE A 34 2.56 1.31 -7.95
C PHE A 34 2.75 2.68 -7.31
N GLU A 35 3.86 3.37 -7.59
CA GLU A 35 4.15 4.68 -6.99
C GLU A 35 3.12 5.74 -7.42
N GLU A 36 2.70 5.73 -8.69
CA GLU A 36 1.64 6.63 -9.18
C GLU A 36 0.29 6.24 -8.56
N PHE A 37 -0.04 4.95 -8.57
CA PHE A 37 -1.27 4.45 -7.95
C PHE A 37 -1.35 4.79 -6.45
N ALA A 38 -0.26 4.65 -5.70
CA ALA A 38 -0.22 4.89 -4.27
C ALA A 38 -0.46 6.35 -3.85
N THR A 39 -0.39 7.29 -4.81
CA THR A 39 -0.75 8.70 -4.58
C THR A 39 -2.22 9.01 -4.78
N THR A 40 -3.00 8.08 -5.34
CA THR A 40 -4.42 8.28 -5.63
C THR A 40 -5.29 8.14 -4.39
N MET A 41 -6.48 8.75 -4.42
CA MET A 41 -7.49 8.48 -3.39
C MET A 41 -7.96 7.03 -3.45
N GLU A 42 -8.02 6.45 -4.64
CA GLU A 42 -8.40 5.07 -4.87
C GLU A 42 -7.50 4.07 -4.13
N PHE A 43 -6.20 4.36 -4.01
CA PHE A 43 -5.32 3.52 -3.21
C PHE A 43 -5.76 3.45 -1.74
N CYS A 44 -6.19 4.57 -1.15
CA CYS A 44 -6.66 4.62 0.24
C CYS A 44 -7.98 3.85 0.48
N THR A 45 -8.73 3.54 -0.58
CA THR A 45 -10.02 2.83 -0.49
C THR A 45 -9.92 1.33 -0.76
N ILE A 46 -8.76 0.81 -1.18
CA ILE A 46 -8.59 -0.62 -1.42
C ILE A 46 -8.72 -1.43 -0.14
N THR A 47 -9.21 -2.66 -0.27
CA THR A 47 -9.33 -3.57 0.87
C THR A 47 -7.97 -4.02 1.40
N CYS A 48 -7.92 -4.39 2.69
CA CYS A 48 -6.70 -4.95 3.30
C CYS A 48 -6.17 -6.16 2.51
N ASP A 49 -7.04 -7.06 2.05
CA ASP A 49 -6.64 -8.22 1.24
C ASP A 49 -6.04 -7.83 -0.12
N ARG A 50 -6.49 -6.73 -0.71
CA ARG A 50 -5.91 -6.20 -1.95
C ARG A 50 -4.53 -5.62 -1.68
N LEU A 51 -4.37 -4.86 -0.60
CA LEU A 51 -3.07 -4.34 -0.18
C LEU A 51 -2.09 -5.48 0.13
N ARG A 52 -2.50 -6.49 0.90
CA ARG A 52 -1.69 -7.69 1.18
C ARG A 52 -1.20 -8.35 -0.10
N ARG A 53 -2.10 -8.55 -1.08
CA ARG A 53 -1.74 -9.10 -2.40
C ARG A 53 -0.74 -8.23 -3.15
N LEU A 54 -0.81 -6.90 -3.05
CA LEU A 54 0.18 -6.01 -3.67
C LEU A 54 1.55 -6.10 -2.98
N LEU A 55 1.57 -6.12 -1.64
CA LEU A 55 2.81 -6.13 -0.86
C LEU A 55 3.65 -7.40 -1.03
N VAL A 56 3.01 -8.55 -1.30
CA VAL A 56 3.70 -9.83 -1.51
C VAL A 56 4.18 -10.06 -2.95
N ARG A 57 3.90 -9.13 -3.87
CA ARG A 57 4.26 -9.30 -5.28
C ARG A 57 5.74 -9.04 -5.52
N ASP A 58 6.39 -10.03 -6.13
CA ASP A 58 7.80 -9.94 -6.50
C ASP A 58 8.06 -9.02 -7.70
N ASP A 59 7.04 -8.73 -8.50
CA ASP A 59 7.12 -7.87 -9.68
C ASP A 59 6.67 -6.42 -9.43
N LEU A 60 6.45 -6.05 -8.17
CA LEU A 60 6.09 -4.71 -7.74
C LEU A 60 7.21 -3.72 -8.10
N ALA A 61 6.94 -2.83 -9.05
CA ALA A 61 7.91 -1.85 -9.50
C ALA A 61 7.92 -0.65 -8.56
N VAL A 62 8.98 -0.53 -7.78
CA VAL A 62 9.24 0.62 -6.90
C VAL A 62 10.68 1.04 -7.05
N ALA A 63 10.92 2.35 -7.14
CA ALA A 63 12.26 2.91 -7.19
C ALA A 63 12.94 2.78 -5.83
N ASN A 64 12.15 2.86 -4.74
CA ASN A 64 12.63 2.73 -3.37
C ASN A 64 11.61 1.99 -2.50
N LYS A 65 12.06 0.98 -1.73
CA LYS A 65 11.18 0.28 -0.76
C LYS A 65 10.64 1.20 0.34
N ALA A 66 11.29 2.34 0.60
CA ALA A 66 10.73 3.42 1.42
C ALA A 66 9.40 3.95 0.90
N THR A 67 9.18 3.94 -0.42
CA THR A 67 7.90 4.34 -1.02
C THR A 67 6.80 3.38 -0.61
N VAL A 68 7.04 2.05 -0.66
CA VAL A 68 6.09 1.04 -0.19
C VAL A 68 5.71 1.25 1.28
N PHE A 69 6.71 1.56 2.12
CA PHE A 69 6.49 1.86 3.53
C PHE A 69 5.61 3.09 3.72
N ARG A 70 5.94 4.22 3.08
CA ARG A 70 5.14 5.45 3.17
C ARG A 70 3.71 5.22 2.68
N SER A 71 3.54 4.53 1.57
CA SER A 71 2.22 4.17 1.04
C SER A 71 1.43 3.32 2.04
N LEU A 72 2.06 2.33 2.68
CA LEU A 72 1.41 1.54 3.74
C LEU A 72 0.93 2.42 4.90
N VAL A 73 1.78 3.33 5.39
CA VAL A 73 1.42 4.25 6.48
C VAL A 73 0.28 5.19 6.05
N THR A 74 0.33 5.74 4.83
CA THR A 74 -0.75 6.55 4.26
C THR A 74 -2.07 5.78 4.21
N TRP A 75 -2.05 4.54 3.73
CA TRP A 75 -3.25 3.69 3.68
C TRP A 75 -3.80 3.41 5.07
N LEU A 76 -2.96 3.04 6.04
CA LEU A 76 -3.36 2.76 7.43
C LEU A 76 -4.00 3.98 8.10
N ASN A 77 -3.41 5.17 7.91
CA ASN A 77 -3.95 6.41 8.45
C ASN A 77 -5.32 6.76 7.84
N ALA A 78 -5.58 6.36 6.59
CA ALA A 78 -6.88 6.56 5.95
C ALA A 78 -7.98 5.64 6.52
N GLN A 79 -7.64 4.51 7.14
CA GLN A 79 -8.61 3.53 7.63
C GLN A 79 -9.36 3.97 8.91
N LYS A 80 -8.96 5.08 9.55
CA LYS A 80 -9.58 5.63 10.78
C LYS A 80 -9.78 4.57 11.89
N LEU A 81 -8.81 3.69 12.04
CA LEU A 81 -8.79 2.62 13.04
C LEU A 81 -8.44 3.19 14.42
N ASP A 82 -8.85 2.49 15.49
CA ASP A 82 -8.31 2.78 16.81
C ASP A 82 -6.82 2.41 16.88
N LYS A 83 -6.13 2.93 17.89
CA LYS A 83 -4.67 2.80 18.02
C LYS A 83 -4.20 1.35 18.13
N ALA A 84 -4.96 0.47 18.79
CA ALA A 84 -4.54 -0.91 19.00
C ALA A 84 -4.68 -1.73 17.69
N ILE A 85 -5.80 -1.57 16.98
CA ILE A 85 -6.00 -2.22 15.68
C ILE A 85 -5.02 -1.66 14.65
N HIS A 86 -4.80 -0.34 14.63
CA HIS A 86 -3.83 0.31 13.73
C HIS A 86 -2.42 -0.29 13.90
N GLN A 87 -1.94 -0.41 15.14
CA GLN A 87 -0.62 -0.98 15.43
C GLN A 87 -0.52 -2.44 15.00
N SER A 88 -1.51 -3.26 15.33
CA SER A 88 -1.56 -4.69 14.95
C SER A 88 -1.56 -4.86 13.43
N MET A 89 -2.40 -4.10 12.72
CA MET A 89 -2.44 -4.15 11.25
C MET A 89 -1.15 -3.64 10.61
N PHE A 90 -0.50 -2.64 11.20
CA PHE A 90 0.79 -2.17 10.73
C PHE A 90 1.84 -3.29 10.82
N GLU A 91 1.95 -3.97 11.97
CA GLU A 91 2.91 -5.06 12.16
C GLU A 91 2.68 -6.21 11.15
N ASP A 92 1.43 -6.62 10.98
CA ASP A 92 1.02 -7.66 10.01
C ASP A 92 1.41 -7.29 8.57
N LEU A 93 1.09 -6.07 8.14
CA LEU A 93 1.33 -5.62 6.77
C LEU A 93 2.81 -5.31 6.53
N PHE A 94 3.49 -4.76 7.52
CA PHE A 94 4.92 -4.48 7.47
C PHE A 94 5.74 -5.77 7.32
N ALA A 95 5.33 -6.87 7.98
CA ALA A 95 5.97 -8.17 7.84
C ALA A 95 5.91 -8.74 6.41
N LEU A 96 4.93 -8.32 5.60
CA LEU A 96 4.82 -8.73 4.19
C LEU A 96 5.82 -8.02 3.28
N ILE A 97 6.29 -6.84 3.67
CA ILE A 97 7.34 -6.13 2.93
C ILE A 97 8.63 -6.92 3.15
N ARG A 98 9.06 -7.74 2.18
CA ARG A 98 10.31 -8.51 2.27
C ARG A 98 11.49 -7.57 2.60
N LEU A 99 11.88 -7.57 3.88
CA LEU A 99 12.79 -6.61 4.54
C LEU A 99 14.27 -6.73 4.16
N LEU A 100 14.63 -7.46 3.10
CA LEU A 100 16.03 -7.78 2.85
C LEU A 100 16.94 -6.59 2.47
N GLN A 101 16.44 -5.37 2.31
CA GLN A 101 17.28 -4.18 2.05
C GLN A 101 16.61 -2.87 2.52
N VAL A 102 16.02 -2.82 3.72
CA VAL A 102 15.74 -1.50 4.33
C VAL A 102 17.05 -1.00 4.92
N PRO A 103 17.59 0.14 4.46
CA PRO A 103 18.79 0.72 5.07
C PRO A 103 18.59 0.86 6.58
N SER A 104 19.57 0.41 7.37
CA SER A 104 19.46 0.37 8.84
C SER A 104 19.24 1.74 9.50
N ASN A 105 19.50 2.83 8.77
CA ASN A 105 19.21 4.21 9.17
C ASN A 105 17.76 4.67 8.91
N PHE A 106 16.93 3.87 8.25
CA PHE A 106 15.58 4.27 7.83
C PHE A 106 14.52 4.06 8.91
N LEU A 107 14.66 3.02 9.74
CA LEU A 107 13.71 2.68 10.80
C LEU A 107 13.66 3.73 11.93
N PRO A 108 14.78 4.25 12.45
CA PRO A 108 14.75 5.21 13.56
C PRO A 108 14.10 6.55 13.18
N VAL A 109 14.35 7.05 11.94
CA VAL A 109 13.82 8.31 11.44
C VAL A 109 12.29 8.25 11.26
N MET A 110 11.75 7.11 10.83
CA MET A 110 10.30 6.95 10.68
C MET A 110 9.60 6.74 12.03
N LEU A 111 10.23 6.06 12.99
CA LEU A 111 9.67 5.85 14.33
C LEU A 111 9.72 7.12 15.21
N SER A 112 10.62 8.06 14.92
CA SER A 112 10.63 9.38 15.58
C SER A 112 9.47 10.27 15.16
N ASP A 113 9.09 10.26 13.88
CA ASP A 113 7.97 11.08 13.36
C ASP A 113 6.62 10.67 13.98
N HIS A 114 6.49 9.44 14.45
CA HIS A 114 5.30 8.95 15.15
C HIS A 114 5.30 9.21 16.67
N ARG A 115 6.41 9.70 17.25
CA ARG A 115 6.52 10.00 18.69
C ARG A 115 6.13 11.42 19.06
N GLU A 116 6.17 12.36 18.11
CA GLU A 116 5.98 13.79 18.39
C GLU A 116 4.51 14.20 18.62
N CYS A 117 3.53 13.30 18.47
CA CYS A 117 2.13 13.60 18.76
C CYS A 117 1.71 13.27 20.22
N SER A 118 2.66 13.15 21.16
CA SER A 118 2.37 12.81 22.58
C SER A 118 2.98 13.74 23.62
N THR A 119 3.39 14.95 23.25
CA THR A 119 3.80 15.97 24.23
C THR A 119 3.24 17.34 23.88
N SER A 120 1.93 17.50 24.06
CA SER A 120 1.34 18.80 24.39
C SER A 120 0.50 18.61 25.64
N THR A 121 1.17 18.83 26.79
CA THR A 121 0.57 19.14 28.09
C THR A 121 -0.37 20.33 28.01
#